data_AF-A0A9P5YI06-F1
#
_entry.id   AF-A0A9P5YI06-F1
#
_cell.length_a   1.000
_cell.length_b   1.000
_cell.length_c   1.000
_cell.angle_alpha   90.00
_cell.angle_beta   90.00
_cell.angle_gamma   90.00
#
_symmetry.space_group_name_H-M   'P 1'
#
loop_
_entity.id
_entity.type
_entity.pdbx_description
1 polymer ?
#
loop_
_entity_poly.entity_id
_entity_poly.type
_entity_poly.pdbx_seq_one_letter_code
_entity_poly.pdbx_strand_id
1 'polypeptide(L)'
;MASIVPRWKTAITSALAEHEKSVVFQLATIDPTTPVPLVRSHIFRASLSPTSSPSLSLIVTTTDIRTPKVSQIVSNPHVQLAWWIDGTQEQFRITGLASVIPFPTHALYRHFIDNAKNALSGSALAGLNREGFDWEAQRQKMFKGMSGHMKASWCRPVPGSPLVGGEEEAKRWPVKLEEPREDSDEETKKNWETALGNFALVIVDPTDVDMVELGVVPNRRSRFWRTASGEWESEALVP
;
A
#
# COMPACT_ATOMS: atom_id res chain seq x y z
N MET A 1 15.20 -17.24 -19.76
CA MET A 1 16.01 -17.23 -18.53
C MET A 1 15.09 -16.88 -17.38
N ALA A 2 15.09 -17.65 -16.28
CA ALA A 2 14.25 -17.33 -15.13
C ALA A 2 14.70 -15.99 -14.54
N SER A 3 13.78 -15.02 -14.42
CA SER A 3 14.10 -13.72 -13.82
C SER A 3 14.49 -13.94 -12.36
N ILE A 4 15.73 -13.57 -12.02
CA ILE A 4 16.24 -13.65 -10.65
C ILE A 4 15.43 -12.66 -9.79
N VAL A 5 14.93 -13.13 -8.65
CA VAL A 5 14.24 -12.27 -7.67
C VAL A 5 15.27 -11.29 -7.09
N PRO A 6 15.01 -9.97 -7.11
CA PRO A 6 16.02 -9.00 -6.69
C PRO A 6 16.29 -9.08 -5.19
N ARG A 7 17.55 -8.86 -4.78
CA ARG A 7 18.02 -9.04 -3.40
C ARG A 7 17.20 -8.24 -2.38
N TRP A 8 16.81 -7.01 -2.70
CA TRP A 8 15.99 -6.17 -1.81
C TRP A 8 14.66 -6.85 -1.44
N LYS A 9 14.04 -7.56 -2.39
CA LYS A 9 12.75 -8.25 -2.15
C LYS A 9 12.95 -9.45 -1.24
N THR A 10 14.01 -10.22 -1.47
CA THR A 10 14.38 -11.34 -0.60
C THR A 10 14.68 -10.83 0.80
N ALA A 11 15.45 -9.75 0.95
CA ALA A 11 15.79 -9.16 2.24
C ALA A 11 14.55 -8.75 3.04
N ILE A 12 13.62 -7.97 2.44
CA ILE A 12 12.36 -7.59 3.11
C ILE A 12 11.56 -8.84 3.50
N THR A 13 11.48 -9.84 2.62
CA THR A 13 10.69 -11.05 2.86
C THR A 13 11.26 -11.86 4.02
N SER A 14 12.59 -12.07 4.04
CA SER A 14 13.29 -12.74 5.13
C SER A 14 13.14 -11.97 6.45
N ALA A 15 13.36 -10.65 6.41
CA ALA A 15 13.27 -9.81 7.60
C ALA A 15 11.86 -9.80 8.21
N LEU A 16 10.79 -9.85 7.40
CA LEU A 16 9.42 -9.95 7.90
C LEU A 16 9.02 -11.34 8.37
N ALA A 17 9.66 -12.41 7.86
CA ALA A 17 9.45 -13.75 8.38
C ALA A 17 10.01 -13.89 9.81
N GLU A 18 11.10 -13.20 10.12
CA GLU A 18 11.74 -13.20 11.45
C GLU A 18 11.16 -12.11 12.37
N HIS A 19 10.67 -11.00 11.81
CA HIS A 19 10.16 -9.84 12.53
C HIS A 19 8.78 -9.42 12.01
N GLU A 20 7.78 -10.30 12.16
CA GLU A 20 6.42 -10.14 11.63
C GLU A 20 5.70 -8.84 12.03
N LYS A 21 6.14 -8.18 13.11
CA LYS A 21 5.57 -6.90 13.58
C LYS A 21 6.17 -5.68 12.89
N SER A 22 7.28 -5.82 12.17
CA SER A 22 7.99 -4.73 11.49
C SER A 22 7.32 -4.32 10.18
N VAL A 23 5.99 -4.23 10.16
CA VAL A 23 5.16 -3.95 8.98
C VAL A 23 4.86 -2.47 8.77
N VAL A 24 5.37 -1.59 9.63
CA VAL A 24 5.11 -0.15 9.56
C VAL A 24 6.22 0.51 8.75
N PHE A 25 5.85 1.26 7.71
CA PHE A 25 6.75 2.12 6.94
C PHE A 25 6.19 3.54 6.84
N GLN A 26 7.04 4.52 6.58
CA GLN A 26 6.63 5.89 6.29
C GLN A 26 6.43 6.06 4.79
N LEU A 27 5.26 6.56 4.38
CA LEU A 27 4.95 6.87 2.99
C LEU A 27 4.99 8.39 2.77
N ALA A 28 5.94 8.84 1.96
CA ALA A 28 6.03 10.22 1.48
C ALA A 28 5.25 10.40 0.16
N THR A 29 4.47 11.45 0.10
CA THR A 29 3.74 11.93 -1.09
C THR A 29 3.97 13.44 -1.25
N ILE A 30 3.52 14.02 -2.35
CA ILE A 30 3.62 15.45 -2.62
C ILE A 30 2.24 16.09 -2.56
N ASP A 31 2.14 17.26 -1.94
CA ASP A 31 0.92 18.05 -1.95
C ASP A 31 0.55 18.49 -3.39
N PRO A 32 -0.71 18.38 -3.84
CA PRO A 32 -1.06 18.71 -5.22
C PRO A 32 -1.10 20.22 -5.48
N THR A 33 -1.11 21.05 -4.44
CA THR A 33 -1.25 22.51 -4.55
C THR A 33 0.03 23.27 -4.21
N THR A 34 0.98 22.61 -3.56
CA THR A 34 2.25 23.20 -3.10
C THR A 34 3.41 22.22 -3.29
N PRO A 35 4.66 22.68 -3.41
CA PRO A 35 5.83 21.79 -3.51
C PRO A 35 6.21 21.13 -2.16
N VAL A 36 5.27 20.99 -1.22
CA VAL A 36 5.54 20.52 0.14
C VAL A 36 5.38 18.98 0.19
N PRO A 37 6.38 18.25 0.68
CA PRO A 37 6.25 16.81 0.91
C PRO A 37 5.40 16.55 2.15
N LEU A 38 4.60 15.48 2.10
CA LEU A 38 3.75 15.04 3.21
C LEU A 38 4.05 13.58 3.52
N VAL A 39 4.14 13.25 4.81
CA VAL A 39 4.55 11.92 5.27
C VAL A 39 3.61 11.40 6.35
N ARG A 40 3.38 10.09 6.36
CA ARG A 40 2.63 9.37 7.41
C ARG A 40 2.99 7.90 7.43
N SER A 41 2.70 7.22 8.54
CA SER A 41 2.86 5.78 8.65
C SER A 41 1.79 5.03 7.85
N HIS A 42 2.21 3.95 7.20
CA HIS A 42 1.39 2.97 6.51
C HIS A 42 1.76 1.57 7.00
N ILE A 43 0.81 0.65 6.86
CA ILE A 43 0.99 -0.76 7.21
C ILE A 43 1.15 -1.57 5.94
N PHE A 44 2.26 -2.28 5.81
CA PHE A 44 2.45 -3.33 4.81
C PHE A 44 1.40 -4.43 5.02
N ARG A 45 0.66 -4.75 3.96
CA ARG A 45 -0.42 -5.76 4.01
C ARG A 45 -0.10 -6.99 3.19
N ALA A 46 0.51 -6.82 2.03
CA ALA A 46 0.87 -7.93 1.17
C ALA A 46 1.91 -7.52 0.13
N SER A 47 2.53 -8.52 -0.48
CA SER A 47 3.27 -8.40 -1.72
C SER A 47 2.50 -9.12 -2.83
N LEU A 48 2.30 -8.49 -3.97
CA LEU A 48 1.64 -9.09 -5.14
C LEU A 48 2.59 -9.12 -6.33
N SER A 49 2.78 -10.30 -6.92
CA SER A 49 3.64 -10.51 -8.09
C SER A 49 2.84 -11.17 -9.21
N PRO A 50 3.05 -10.78 -10.47
CA PRO A 50 2.62 -11.58 -11.61
C PRO A 50 3.26 -12.97 -11.55
N THR A 51 2.50 -14.01 -11.84
CA THR A 51 2.99 -15.40 -11.91
C THR A 51 4.09 -15.53 -12.97
N SER A 52 3.94 -14.80 -14.07
CA SER A 52 4.90 -14.74 -15.18
C SER A 52 6.19 -13.98 -14.86
N SER A 53 6.25 -13.19 -13.78
CA SER A 53 7.39 -12.33 -13.46
C SER A 53 7.55 -12.13 -11.94
N PRO A 54 8.01 -13.16 -11.21
CA PRO A 54 8.12 -13.12 -9.75
C PRO A 54 9.16 -12.12 -9.21
N SER A 55 10.05 -11.62 -10.06
CA SER A 55 10.99 -10.53 -9.73
C SER A 55 10.30 -9.17 -9.57
N LEU A 56 9.12 -9.00 -10.17
CA LEU A 56 8.29 -7.81 -10.05
C LEU A 56 7.35 -7.98 -8.86
N SER A 57 7.18 -6.93 -8.05
CA SER A 57 6.38 -7.00 -6.83
C SER A 57 5.74 -5.67 -6.53
N LEU A 58 4.42 -5.66 -6.36
CA LEU A 58 3.70 -4.54 -5.76
C LEU A 58 3.74 -4.65 -4.25
N ILE A 59 3.98 -3.52 -3.59
CA ILE A 59 3.76 -3.35 -2.15
C ILE A 59 2.31 -2.92 -1.97
N VAL A 60 1.55 -3.69 -1.19
CA VAL A 60 0.13 -3.40 -0.92
C VAL A 60 -0.03 -2.83 0.49
N THR A 61 -0.70 -1.69 0.57
CA THR A 61 -1.21 -1.09 1.81
C THR A 61 -2.68 -0.71 1.63
N THR A 62 -3.29 -0.14 2.67
CA THR A 62 -4.72 0.24 2.67
C THR A 62 -4.90 1.65 3.17
N THR A 63 -6.01 2.29 2.78
CA THR A 63 -6.37 3.62 3.25
C THR A 63 -7.89 3.79 3.30
N ASP A 64 -8.33 4.87 3.93
CA ASP A 64 -9.66 5.44 3.70
C ASP A 64 -9.61 6.35 2.46
N ILE A 65 -10.55 6.16 1.54
CA ILE A 65 -10.63 6.86 0.26
C ILE A 65 -10.85 8.37 0.42
N ARG A 66 -11.32 8.81 1.59
CA ARG A 66 -11.66 10.20 1.90
C ARG A 66 -10.45 11.00 2.41
N THR A 67 -9.29 10.37 2.57
CA THR A 67 -8.11 11.02 3.16
C THR A 67 -7.29 11.83 2.15
N PRO A 68 -6.61 12.92 2.57
CA PRO A 68 -5.85 13.78 1.65
C PRO A 68 -4.77 13.07 0.82
N LYS A 69 -4.20 11.97 1.32
CA LYS A 69 -3.19 11.19 0.56
C LYS A 69 -3.75 10.63 -0.75
N VAL A 70 -5.06 10.45 -0.85
CA VAL A 70 -5.71 9.94 -2.06
C VAL A 70 -5.60 10.97 -3.17
N SER A 71 -5.96 12.24 -2.93
CA SER A 71 -5.79 13.29 -3.92
C SER A 71 -4.32 13.53 -4.25
N GLN A 72 -3.43 13.45 -3.26
CA GLN A 72 -1.98 13.54 -3.47
C GLN A 72 -1.47 12.46 -4.44
N ILE A 73 -1.83 11.19 -4.22
CA ILE A 73 -1.41 10.07 -5.08
C ILE A 73 -2.05 10.16 -6.46
N VAL A 74 -3.33 10.56 -6.55
CA VAL A 74 -4.03 10.72 -7.83
C VAL A 74 -3.41 11.84 -8.66
N SER A 75 -3.06 12.97 -8.04
CA SER A 75 -2.42 14.09 -8.73
C SER A 75 -0.95 13.85 -9.06
N ASN A 76 -0.22 13.13 -8.19
CA ASN A 76 1.15 12.74 -8.43
C ASN A 76 1.41 11.32 -7.90
N PRO A 77 1.55 10.31 -8.78
CA PRO A 77 1.73 8.93 -8.36
C PRO A 77 3.14 8.65 -7.81
N HIS A 78 4.10 9.57 -7.94
CA HIS A 78 5.46 9.34 -7.45
C HIS A 78 5.49 9.41 -5.92
N VAL A 79 5.88 8.31 -5.30
CA VAL A 79 5.98 8.18 -3.85
C VAL A 79 7.34 7.62 -3.46
N GLN A 80 7.72 7.83 -2.21
CA GLN A 80 8.85 7.14 -1.60
C GLN A 80 8.45 6.58 -0.25
N LEU A 81 8.84 5.34 0.02
CA LEU A 81 8.69 4.70 1.32
C LEU A 81 10.04 4.74 2.03
N ALA A 82 10.02 4.97 3.34
CA ALA A 82 11.14 4.68 4.23
C ALA A 82 10.72 3.58 5.21
N TRP A 83 11.48 2.49 5.25
CA TRP A 83 11.16 1.33 6.08
C TRP A 83 12.40 0.88 6.84
N TRP A 84 12.39 1.11 8.15
CA TRP A 84 13.39 0.58 9.07
C TRP A 84 12.91 -0.75 9.65
N ILE A 85 13.73 -1.79 9.55
CA ILE A 85 13.50 -3.07 10.22
C ILE A 85 14.54 -3.21 11.32
N ASP A 86 14.10 -3.01 12.56
CA ASP A 86 14.97 -2.96 13.74
C ASP A 86 15.75 -4.26 13.97
N GLY A 87 15.08 -5.40 13.81
CA GLY A 87 15.67 -6.70 14.08
C GLY A 87 16.83 -7.08 13.15
N THR A 88 16.79 -6.67 11.87
CA THR A 88 17.90 -6.87 10.92
C THR A 88 18.84 -5.66 10.83
N GLN A 89 18.47 -4.54 11.47
CA GLN A 89 19.16 -3.24 11.34
C GLN A 89 19.32 -2.81 9.87
N GLU A 90 18.25 -2.99 9.10
CA GLU A 90 18.20 -2.63 7.68
C GLU A 90 17.24 -1.46 7.43
N GLN A 91 17.63 -0.55 6.55
CA GLN A 91 16.76 0.49 6.01
C GLN A 91 16.51 0.26 4.52
N PHE A 92 15.24 0.31 4.12
CA PHE A 92 14.82 0.31 2.73
C PHE A 92 14.18 1.65 2.40
N ARG A 93 14.73 2.37 1.43
CA ARG A 93 14.10 3.52 0.80
C ARG A 93 13.62 3.12 -0.58
N ILE A 94 12.31 3.03 -0.76
CA ILE A 94 11.69 2.47 -1.96
C ILE A 94 10.97 3.59 -2.70
N THR A 95 11.51 3.99 -3.85
CA THR A 95 10.83 4.89 -4.78
C THR A 95 9.93 4.07 -5.70
N GLY A 96 8.72 4.56 -5.96
CA GLY A 96 7.81 3.87 -6.86
C GLY A 96 6.62 4.70 -7.31
N LEU A 97 5.80 4.08 -8.14
CA LEU A 97 4.53 4.64 -8.62
C LEU A 97 3.38 4.05 -7.81
N ALA A 98 2.63 4.91 -7.13
CA ALA A 98 1.46 4.51 -6.36
C ALA A 98 0.17 4.55 -7.19
N SER A 99 -0.78 3.70 -6.84
CA SER A 99 -2.15 3.74 -7.35
C SER A 99 -3.15 3.42 -6.24
N VAL A 100 -4.29 4.10 -6.27
CA VAL A 100 -5.39 3.88 -5.32
C VAL A 100 -6.49 3.08 -5.99
N ILE A 101 -6.92 1.98 -5.36
CA ILE A 101 -8.01 1.13 -5.84
C ILE A 101 -9.21 1.28 -4.89
N PRO A 102 -10.19 2.15 -5.22
CA PRO A 102 -11.43 2.29 -4.47
C PRO A 102 -12.46 1.21 -4.89
N PHE A 103 -13.65 1.27 -4.30
CA PHE A 103 -14.81 0.49 -4.76
C PHE A 103 -15.12 0.75 -6.25
N PRO A 104 -15.54 -0.25 -7.06
CA PRO A 104 -15.64 -0.12 -8.52
C PRO A 104 -16.57 0.97 -9.03
N THR A 105 -17.60 1.37 -8.27
CA THR A 105 -18.51 2.45 -8.67
C THR A 105 -18.03 3.84 -8.23
N HIS A 106 -16.94 3.93 -7.47
CA HIS A 106 -16.36 5.20 -7.05
C HIS A 106 -15.77 5.95 -8.26
N ALA A 107 -15.90 7.28 -8.30
CA ALA A 107 -15.45 8.10 -9.44
C ALA A 107 -13.97 7.91 -9.79
N LEU A 108 -13.11 7.74 -8.77
CA LEU A 108 -11.67 7.50 -8.94
C LEU A 108 -11.32 6.09 -9.44
N TYR A 109 -12.27 5.15 -9.52
CA TYR A 109 -11.96 3.81 -10.02
C TYR A 109 -11.51 3.83 -11.49
N ARG A 110 -12.11 4.70 -12.32
CA ARG A 110 -11.69 4.88 -13.72
C ARG A 110 -10.23 5.35 -13.84
N HIS A 111 -9.82 6.26 -12.96
CA HIS A 111 -8.43 6.72 -12.90
C HIS A 111 -7.45 5.56 -12.65
N PHE A 112 -7.79 4.64 -11.74
CA PHE A 112 -7.00 3.43 -11.56
C PHE A 112 -6.95 2.55 -12.81
N ILE A 113 -8.10 2.30 -13.43
CA ILE A 113 -8.17 1.47 -14.64
C ILE A 113 -7.33 2.07 -15.77
N ASP A 114 -7.37 3.39 -15.96
CA ASP A 114 -6.58 4.07 -16.98
C ASP A 114 -5.07 4.01 -16.66
N ASN A 115 -4.69 4.17 -15.39
CA ASN A 115 -3.30 3.97 -14.96
C ASN A 115 -2.83 2.52 -15.19
N ALA A 116 -3.66 1.52 -14.87
CA ALA A 116 -3.33 0.11 -15.06
C ALA A 116 -3.18 -0.27 -16.54
N LYS A 117 -4.00 0.31 -17.43
CA LYS A 117 -3.87 0.14 -18.89
C LYS A 117 -2.60 0.76 -19.45
N ASN A 118 -2.19 1.91 -18.91
CA ASN A 118 -1.02 2.66 -19.36
C ASN A 118 0.26 2.33 -18.57
N ALA A 119 0.21 1.34 -17.68
CA ALA A 119 1.35 0.92 -16.89
C ALA A 119 2.47 0.41 -17.81
N LEU A 120 3.73 0.74 -17.47
CA LEU A 120 4.89 0.31 -18.25
C LEU A 120 4.91 -1.22 -18.38
N SER A 121 5.25 -1.74 -19.56
CA SER A 121 5.16 -3.17 -19.85
C SER A 121 5.95 -4.06 -18.88
N GLY A 122 7.11 -3.57 -18.42
CA GLY A 122 7.98 -4.18 -17.41
C GLY A 122 7.58 -3.92 -15.94
N SER A 123 6.40 -3.36 -15.68
CA SER A 123 5.89 -3.10 -14.33
C SER A 123 5.11 -4.29 -13.77
N ALA A 124 5.05 -4.41 -12.44
CA ALA A 124 4.26 -5.46 -11.80
C ALA A 124 2.76 -5.27 -12.07
N LEU A 125 2.31 -4.01 -12.10
CA LEU A 125 0.92 -3.67 -12.41
C LEU A 125 0.52 -4.13 -13.82
N ALA A 126 1.35 -3.89 -14.83
CA ALA A 126 1.09 -4.36 -16.19
C ALA A 126 1.06 -5.90 -16.27
N GLY A 127 1.95 -6.58 -15.55
CA GLY A 127 1.97 -8.04 -15.45
C GLY A 127 0.67 -8.61 -14.86
N LEU A 128 0.22 -8.07 -13.72
CA LEU A 128 -1.03 -8.49 -13.08
C LEU A 128 -2.25 -8.18 -13.95
N ASN A 129 -2.24 -7.05 -14.67
CA ASN A 129 -3.31 -6.70 -15.60
C ASN A 129 -3.41 -7.71 -16.77
N ARG A 130 -2.26 -8.14 -17.33
CA ARG A 130 -2.23 -9.20 -18.36
C ARG A 130 -2.75 -10.54 -17.85
N GLU A 131 -2.55 -10.83 -16.56
CA GLU A 131 -3.05 -12.03 -15.90
C GLU A 131 -4.53 -11.92 -15.47
N GLY A 132 -5.20 -10.79 -15.75
CA GLY A 132 -6.61 -10.59 -15.41
C GLY A 132 -6.87 -10.52 -13.90
N PHE A 133 -5.91 -9.98 -13.13
CA PHE A 133 -6.00 -9.94 -11.68
C PHE A 133 -7.25 -9.19 -11.19
N ASP A 134 -8.04 -9.86 -10.34
CA ASP A 134 -9.28 -9.29 -9.78
C ASP A 134 -8.97 -8.39 -8.56
N TRP A 135 -8.87 -7.09 -8.85
CA TRP A 135 -8.61 -6.06 -7.86
C TRP A 135 -9.72 -5.89 -6.83
N GLU A 136 -10.98 -6.10 -7.21
CA GLU A 136 -12.10 -5.97 -6.27
C GLU A 136 -12.17 -7.16 -5.33
N ALA A 137 -11.97 -8.38 -5.83
CA ALA A 137 -11.85 -9.56 -4.98
C ALA A 137 -10.69 -9.42 -3.98
N GLN A 138 -9.54 -8.89 -4.43
CA GLN A 138 -8.40 -8.63 -3.54
C GLN A 138 -8.73 -7.56 -2.49
N ARG A 139 -9.45 -6.48 -2.87
CA ARG A 139 -9.88 -5.42 -1.95
C ARG A 139 -10.85 -5.96 -0.89
N GLN A 140 -11.86 -6.72 -1.30
CA GLN A 140 -12.81 -7.35 -0.37
C GLN A 140 -12.13 -8.35 0.55
N LYS A 141 -11.26 -9.22 0.03
CA LYS A 141 -10.47 -10.17 0.82
C LYS A 141 -9.66 -9.44 1.90
N MET A 142 -8.97 -8.37 1.50
CA MET A 142 -8.16 -7.57 2.42
C MET A 142 -9.01 -6.91 3.51
N PHE A 143 -10.15 -6.30 3.14
CA PHE A 143 -11.08 -5.71 4.09
C PHE A 143 -11.62 -6.75 5.08
N LYS A 144 -12.06 -7.92 4.60
CA LYS A 144 -12.58 -9.02 5.43
C LYS A 144 -11.52 -9.52 6.43
N GLY A 145 -10.25 -9.52 6.05
CA GLY A 145 -9.13 -9.87 6.93
C GLY A 145 -8.81 -8.83 8.01
N MET A 146 -9.35 -7.61 7.95
CA MET A 146 -9.15 -6.59 8.98
C MET A 146 -9.90 -6.93 10.27
N SER A 147 -9.36 -6.49 11.41
CA SER A 147 -10.05 -6.59 12.70
C SER A 147 -11.37 -5.80 12.68
N GLY A 148 -12.35 -6.23 13.46
CA GLY A 148 -13.64 -5.52 13.55
C GLY A 148 -13.50 -4.07 14.00
N HIS A 149 -12.52 -3.78 14.87
CA HIS A 149 -12.21 -2.40 15.29
C HIS A 149 -11.66 -1.55 14.15
N MET A 150 -10.80 -2.13 13.31
CA MET A 150 -10.27 -1.44 12.15
C MET A 150 -11.38 -1.19 11.13
N LYS A 151 -12.23 -2.20 10.85
CA LYS A 151 -13.40 -2.07 9.96
C LYS A 151 -14.31 -0.92 10.38
N ALA A 152 -14.58 -0.79 11.67
CA ALA A 152 -15.42 0.28 12.21
C ALA A 152 -14.86 1.70 11.98
N SER A 153 -13.54 1.85 11.82
CA SER A 153 -12.93 3.16 11.59
C SER A 153 -13.41 3.83 10.30
N TRP A 154 -13.75 3.04 9.27
CA TRP A 154 -14.25 3.55 7.98
C TRP A 154 -15.71 4.03 8.03
N CYS A 155 -16.45 3.76 9.11
CA CYS A 155 -17.80 4.34 9.34
C CYS A 155 -17.76 5.69 10.05
N ARG A 156 -16.62 6.08 10.60
CA ARG A 156 -16.47 7.32 11.37
C ARG A 156 -16.45 8.54 10.43
N PRO A 157 -16.60 9.76 10.97
CA PRO A 157 -16.37 10.98 10.21
C PRO A 157 -15.04 10.98 9.46
N VAL A 158 -14.93 11.83 8.45
CA VAL A 158 -13.78 11.88 7.54
C VAL A 158 -12.48 12.02 8.34
N PRO A 159 -11.50 11.12 8.19
CA PRO A 159 -10.28 11.21 8.98
C PRO A 159 -9.54 12.52 8.73
N GLY A 160 -9.20 13.23 9.82
CA GLY A 160 -8.55 14.53 9.78
C GLY A 160 -9.51 15.73 9.76
N SER A 161 -10.82 15.54 9.69
CA SER A 161 -11.78 16.63 9.88
C SER A 161 -11.87 17.06 11.35
N PRO A 162 -12.33 18.29 11.65
CA PRO A 162 -12.58 18.73 13.03
C PRO A 162 -13.51 17.77 13.79
N LEU A 163 -13.21 17.54 15.08
CA LEU A 163 -14.03 16.73 15.98
C LEU A 163 -15.24 17.55 16.48
N VAL A 164 -16.28 17.64 15.64
CA VAL A 164 -17.54 18.28 16.02
C VAL A 164 -18.17 17.50 17.18
N GLY A 165 -18.60 18.20 18.23
CA GLY A 165 -19.20 17.61 19.44
C GLY A 165 -18.24 16.96 20.44
N GLY A 166 -16.94 16.93 20.13
CA GLY A 166 -15.90 16.43 21.05
C GLY A 166 -15.91 14.92 21.28
N GLU A 167 -15.13 14.48 22.28
CA GLU A 167 -14.97 13.06 22.65
C GLU A 167 -16.29 12.40 23.06
N GLU A 168 -17.22 13.14 23.68
CA GLU A 168 -18.52 12.60 24.08
C GLU A 168 -19.38 12.18 22.88
N GLU A 169 -19.31 12.94 21.78
CA GLU A 169 -19.96 12.52 20.52
C GLU A 169 -19.27 11.29 19.93
N ALA A 170 -17.93 11.24 19.98
CA ALA A 170 -17.15 10.14 19.42
C ALA A 170 -17.45 8.78 20.08
N LYS A 171 -17.86 8.76 21.35
CA LYS A 171 -18.30 7.54 22.06
C LYS A 171 -19.52 6.87 21.40
N ARG A 172 -20.29 7.61 20.60
CA ARG A 172 -21.46 7.07 19.88
C ARG A 172 -21.09 6.43 18.53
N TRP A 173 -19.86 6.60 18.06
CA TRP A 173 -19.44 6.06 16.77
C TRP A 173 -19.27 4.55 16.80
N PRO A 174 -19.36 3.87 15.65
CA PRO A 174 -19.06 2.45 15.55
C PRO A 174 -17.66 2.11 16.10
N VAL A 175 -17.64 1.17 17.04
CA VAL A 175 -16.40 0.69 17.70
C VAL A 175 -15.92 -0.61 17.08
N LYS A 176 -16.83 -1.47 16.63
CA LYS A 176 -16.54 -2.77 16.02
C LYS A 176 -17.57 -3.07 14.94
N LEU A 177 -17.12 -3.65 13.83
CA LEU A 177 -17.98 -4.21 12.79
C LEU A 177 -17.67 -5.68 12.55
N GLU A 178 -18.72 -6.47 12.41
CA GLU A 178 -18.65 -7.87 12.02
C GLU A 178 -19.22 -8.03 10.60
N GLU A 179 -18.85 -9.12 9.93
CA GLU A 179 -19.40 -9.41 8.60
C GLU A 179 -20.89 -9.74 8.74
N PRO A 180 -21.79 -9.03 8.02
CA PRO A 180 -23.21 -9.25 8.14
C PRO A 180 -23.59 -10.65 7.67
N ARG A 181 -24.54 -11.26 8.37
CA ARG A 181 -25.28 -12.46 7.99
C ARG A 181 -26.62 -12.06 7.37
N GLU A 182 -27.34 -13.02 6.80
CA GLU A 182 -28.65 -12.78 6.20
C GLU A 182 -29.65 -12.14 7.19
N ASP A 183 -29.59 -12.58 8.45
CA ASP A 183 -30.43 -12.15 9.57
C ASP A 183 -29.90 -10.92 10.33
N SER A 184 -28.77 -10.34 9.91
CA SER A 184 -28.24 -9.11 10.52
C SER A 184 -29.19 -7.94 10.31
N ASP A 185 -29.25 -7.05 11.30
CA ASP A 185 -30.05 -5.84 11.24
C ASP A 185 -29.55 -4.86 10.15
N GLU A 186 -30.43 -3.93 9.77
CA GLU A 186 -30.17 -2.97 8.69
C GLU A 186 -29.03 -2.00 9.01
N GLU A 187 -28.80 -1.67 10.29
CA GLU A 187 -27.70 -0.79 10.69
C GLU A 187 -26.35 -1.49 10.51
N THR A 188 -26.26 -2.77 10.89
CA THR A 188 -25.06 -3.61 10.67
C THR A 188 -24.74 -3.72 9.18
N LYS A 189 -25.74 -4.01 8.34
CA LYS A 189 -25.57 -4.10 6.87
C LYS A 189 -25.11 -2.76 6.29
N LYS A 190 -25.77 -1.66 6.66
CA LYS A 190 -25.41 -0.30 6.20
C LYS A 190 -24.01 0.11 6.64
N ASN A 191 -23.61 -0.18 7.88
CA ASN A 191 -22.28 0.11 8.38
C ASN A 191 -21.21 -0.69 7.63
N TRP A 192 -21.46 -1.97 7.36
CA TRP A 192 -20.57 -2.79 6.56
C TRP A 192 -20.37 -2.22 5.14
N GLU A 193 -21.47 -1.88 4.46
CA GLU A 193 -21.42 -1.25 3.13
C GLU A 193 -20.68 0.09 3.15
N THR A 194 -20.93 0.93 4.16
CA THR A 194 -20.25 2.22 4.34
C THR A 194 -18.74 2.02 4.54
N ALA A 195 -18.36 1.11 5.44
CA ALA A 195 -16.97 0.82 5.73
C ALA A 195 -16.24 0.26 4.51
N LEU A 196 -16.86 -0.72 3.83
CA LEU A 196 -16.30 -1.28 2.61
C LEU A 196 -16.24 -0.25 1.49
N GLY A 197 -17.23 0.63 1.33
CA GLY A 197 -17.23 1.70 0.33
C GLY A 197 -16.10 2.70 0.54
N ASN A 198 -15.76 3.01 1.79
CA ASN A 198 -14.66 3.91 2.15
C ASN A 198 -13.28 3.22 2.14
N PHE A 199 -13.23 1.90 2.14
CA PHE A 199 -12.00 1.12 2.12
C PHE A 199 -11.36 1.11 0.72
N ALA A 200 -10.09 1.47 0.63
CA ALA A 200 -9.31 1.41 -0.60
C ALA A 200 -7.97 0.69 -0.40
N LEU A 201 -7.51 0.00 -1.44
CA LEU A 201 -6.12 -0.42 -1.52
C LEU A 201 -5.26 0.75 -1.99
N VAL A 202 -4.02 0.79 -1.53
CA VAL A 202 -2.96 1.55 -2.19
C VAL A 202 -1.88 0.55 -2.56
N ILE A 203 -1.55 0.49 -3.83
CA ILE A 203 -0.41 -0.29 -4.32
C ILE A 203 0.74 0.67 -4.64
N VAL A 204 1.96 0.23 -4.39
CA VAL A 204 3.16 0.91 -4.85
C VAL A 204 3.95 -0.06 -5.70
N ASP A 205 4.27 0.35 -6.92
CA ASP A 205 5.11 -0.39 -7.86
C ASP A 205 6.55 0.14 -7.79
N PRO A 206 7.48 -0.57 -7.12
CA PRO A 206 8.86 -0.12 -6.92
C PRO A 206 9.60 0.06 -8.24
N THR A 207 10.30 1.18 -8.36
CA THR A 207 11.17 1.50 -9.51
C THR A 207 12.63 1.60 -9.10
N ASP A 208 12.91 2.00 -7.87
CA ASP A 208 14.26 2.17 -7.32
C ASP A 208 14.23 1.86 -5.82
N VAL A 209 15.26 1.17 -5.32
CA VAL A 209 15.40 0.78 -3.92
C VAL A 209 16.83 1.07 -3.46
N ASP A 210 16.97 1.88 -2.43
CA ASP A 210 18.22 2.06 -1.69
C ASP A 210 18.12 1.28 -0.37
N MET A 211 19.00 0.29 -0.23
CA MET A 211 19.06 -0.62 0.91
C MET A 211 20.34 -0.36 1.69
N VAL A 212 20.21 -0.06 2.98
CA VAL A 212 21.31 0.12 3.94
C VAL A 212 21.28 -1.02 4.95
N GLU A 213 22.41 -1.69 5.14
CA GLU A 213 22.59 -2.82 6.06
C GLU A 213 23.59 -2.42 7.16
N LEU A 214 23.09 -2.13 8.35
CA LEU A 214 23.90 -1.72 9.51
C LEU A 214 24.21 -2.87 10.47
N GLY A 215 23.55 -4.02 10.33
CA GLY A 215 23.79 -5.22 11.14
C GLY A 215 25.06 -6.00 10.79
N VAL A 216 25.88 -5.53 9.84
CA VAL A 216 27.10 -6.22 9.35
C VAL A 216 28.31 -5.29 9.40
N VAL A 217 29.52 -5.85 9.53
CA VAL A 217 30.78 -5.09 9.56
C VAL A 217 31.73 -5.58 8.45
N PRO A 218 32.24 -4.69 7.56
CA PRO A 218 31.82 -3.30 7.41
C PRO A 218 30.36 -3.20 6.96
N ASN A 219 29.70 -2.09 7.31
CA ASN A 219 28.33 -1.78 6.87
C ASN A 219 28.23 -1.89 5.34
N ARG A 220 27.03 -2.17 4.82
CA ARG A 220 26.80 -2.28 3.38
C ARG A 220 25.68 -1.33 2.95
N ARG A 221 25.77 -0.88 1.71
CA ARG A 221 24.68 -0.18 1.03
C ARG A 221 24.61 -0.64 -0.41
N SER A 222 23.41 -0.78 -0.94
CA SER A 222 23.19 -1.15 -2.32
C SER A 222 22.01 -0.38 -2.89
N ARG A 223 22.13 0.00 -4.15
CA ARG A 223 21.02 0.53 -4.92
C ARG A 223 20.56 -0.53 -5.91
N PHE A 224 19.25 -0.61 -6.09
CA PHE A 224 18.59 -1.44 -7.08
C PHE A 224 17.67 -0.57 -7.92
N TRP A 225 17.65 -0.74 -9.23
CA TRP A 225 16.71 -0.04 -10.10
C TRP A 225 16.12 -0.99 -11.11
N ARG A 226 14.86 -0.76 -11.45
CA ARG A 226 14.16 -1.53 -12.46
C ARG A 226 14.29 -0.87 -13.81
N THR A 227 14.74 -1.64 -14.81
CA THR A 227 14.80 -1.21 -16.20
C THR A 227 13.39 -1.13 -16.82
N ALA A 228 13.27 -0.49 -17.99
CA ALA A 228 12.00 -0.43 -18.71
C ALA A 228 11.47 -1.82 -19.15
N SER A 229 12.37 -2.80 -19.35
CA SER A 229 12.01 -4.19 -19.65
C SER A 229 11.52 -4.98 -18.44
N GLY A 230 11.62 -4.43 -17.22
CA GLY A 230 11.21 -5.08 -15.98
C GLY A 230 12.31 -5.92 -15.32
N GLU A 231 13.54 -5.82 -15.81
CA GLU A 231 14.71 -6.43 -15.16
C GLU A 231 15.20 -5.55 -14.01
N TRP A 232 15.83 -6.15 -13.01
CA TRP A 232 16.42 -5.43 -11.89
C TRP A 232 17.93 -5.47 -12.00
N GLU A 233 18.54 -4.28 -11.96
CA GLU A 233 19.98 -4.10 -11.86
C GLU A 233 20.34 -3.63 -10.45
N SER A 234 21.62 -3.71 -10.10
CA SER A 234 22.09 -3.27 -8.78
C SER A 234 23.56 -2.87 -8.78
N GLU A 235 23.91 -1.97 -7.87
CA GLU A 235 25.29 -1.60 -7.56
C GLU A 235 25.51 -1.49 -6.05
N ALA A 236 26.74 -1.77 -5.62
CA ALA A 236 27.16 -1.50 -4.25
C ALA A 236 27.53 -0.01 -4.10
N LEU A 237 27.13 0.59 -2.99
CA LEU A 237 27.41 1.99 -2.66
C LEU A 237 28.21 2.07 -1.36
N VAL A 238 28.88 3.21 -1.15
CA VAL A 238 29.47 3.54 0.16
C VAL A 238 28.32 3.73 1.17
N PRO A 239 28.36 3.06 2.33
CA PRO A 239 27.36 3.19 3.38
C PRO A 239 27.13 4.63 3.85
#